data_AF-T1GFW4-F1
#
_entry.id   AF-T1GFW4-F1
#
_cell.length_a   1.000
_cell.length_b   1.000
_cell.length_c   1.000
_cell.angle_alpha   90.00
_cell.angle_beta   90.00
_cell.angle_gamma   90.00
#
_symmetry.space_group_name_H-M   'P 1'
#
loop_
_entity.id
_entity.type
_entity.pdbx_description
1 polymer ?
#
loop_
_entity_poly.entity_id
_entity_poly.type
_entity_poly.pdbx_seq_one_letter_code
_entity_poly.pdbx_strand_id
1 'polypeptide(L)'
;MAGMSRPSSRRLSRLFMRGKDGLGSKNNRTALLAFFGQVVANEIVMASESGCPIEMHKIEIEKCDEMFDRDCRGDKYIPFHRAAYDRDTGQSPNAPREQINQMTAWIDGSFVYSTSEAWLSAMRTFKNGTLKTDKTGRMPVKNTMRVPLFNNPVPHVMKTLSPERLFLLGDPRTNQNPAVLSFGILFLRWHNT
;
A
#
# COMPACT_ATOMS: atom_id res chain seq x y z
N MET A 1 -17.78 -10.01 0.04
CA MET A 1 -16.91 -11.21 0.13
C MET A 1 -17.57 -12.38 -0.56
N ALA A 2 -16.80 -13.34 -1.06
CA ALA A 2 -17.26 -14.27 -2.08
C ALA A 2 -18.36 -15.29 -1.65
N GLY A 3 -18.77 -15.33 -0.37
CA GLY A 3 -19.83 -16.22 0.13
C GLY A 3 -19.32 -17.59 0.58
N MET A 4 -20.08 -18.28 1.44
CA MET A 4 -19.65 -19.54 2.10
C MET A 4 -19.44 -20.71 1.12
N SER A 5 -20.04 -20.65 -0.07
CA SER A 5 -19.94 -21.70 -1.10
C SER A 5 -18.71 -21.57 -2.00
N ARG A 6 -17.85 -20.57 -1.77
CA ARG A 6 -16.63 -20.38 -2.58
C ARG A 6 -15.41 -21.00 -1.91
N PRO A 7 -14.45 -21.54 -2.68
CA PRO A 7 -13.19 -22.02 -2.13
C PRO A 7 -12.42 -20.91 -1.40
N SER A 8 -11.64 -21.30 -0.38
CA SER A 8 -10.73 -20.39 0.33
C SER A 8 -9.78 -19.68 -0.66
N SER A 9 -9.54 -18.38 -0.43
CA SER A 9 -8.60 -17.60 -1.23
C SER A 9 -7.18 -18.15 -1.16
N ARG A 10 -6.76 -18.73 -0.02
CA ARG A 10 -5.45 -19.41 0.08
C ARG A 10 -5.37 -20.64 -0.81
N ARG A 11 -6.44 -21.44 -0.88
CA ARG A 11 -6.51 -22.60 -1.79
C ARG A 11 -6.38 -22.17 -3.24
N LEU A 12 -7.12 -21.15 -3.66
CA LEU A 12 -7.03 -20.61 -5.03
C LEU A 12 -5.64 -20.04 -5.33
N SER A 13 -5.03 -19.32 -4.38
CA SER A 13 -3.65 -18.84 -4.50
C SER A 13 -2.67 -19.98 -4.74
N ARG A 14 -2.77 -21.09 -4.00
CA ARG A 14 -1.90 -22.25 -4.21
C ARG A 14 -2.12 -22.93 -5.57
N LEU A 15 -3.37 -23.02 -6.01
CA LEU A 15 -3.71 -23.67 -7.28
C LEU A 15 -3.26 -22.87 -8.50
N PHE A 16 -3.43 -21.54 -8.47
CA PHE A 16 -3.20 -20.69 -9.65
C PHE A 16 -1.87 -19.94 -9.63
N MET A 17 -1.37 -19.56 -8.45
CA MET A 17 -0.19 -18.68 -8.33
C MET A 17 1.10 -19.44 -7.99
N ARG A 18 1.03 -20.74 -7.68
CA ARG A 18 2.23 -21.58 -7.48
C ARG A 18 2.90 -21.84 -8.81
N GLY A 19 4.20 -21.57 -8.90
CA GLY A 19 4.98 -21.78 -10.12
C GLY A 19 6.48 -21.80 -9.84
N LYS A 20 7.28 -21.87 -10.91
CA LYS A 20 8.73 -21.71 -10.85
C LYS A 20 9.08 -20.23 -11.05
N ASP A 21 9.96 -19.72 -10.21
CA ASP A 21 10.50 -18.37 -10.38
C ASP A 21 11.53 -18.30 -11.52
N GLY A 22 11.94 -17.09 -11.90
CA GLY A 22 12.95 -16.88 -12.95
C GLY A 22 12.43 -16.97 -14.38
N LEU A 23 11.12 -17.14 -14.57
CA LEU A 23 10.50 -17.07 -15.90
C LEU A 23 10.48 -15.61 -16.38
N GLY A 24 11.32 -15.31 -17.36
CA GLY A 24 11.42 -13.98 -17.96
C GLY A 24 10.13 -13.54 -18.65
N SER A 25 9.91 -12.22 -18.72
CA SER A 25 8.78 -11.66 -19.46
C SER A 25 8.89 -12.00 -20.95
N LYS A 26 7.85 -12.64 -21.52
CA LYS A 26 7.74 -12.92 -22.96
C LYS A 26 7.90 -11.68 -23.86
N ASN A 27 7.51 -10.51 -23.35
CA ASN A 27 7.56 -9.24 -24.07
C ASN A 27 8.74 -8.35 -23.65
N ASN A 28 9.80 -8.92 -23.05
CA ASN A 28 10.99 -8.18 -22.58
C ASN A 28 10.68 -6.96 -21.68
N ARG A 29 9.60 -7.03 -20.89
CA ARG A 29 9.24 -5.97 -19.94
C ARG A 29 10.25 -5.92 -18.80
N THR A 30 10.67 -4.71 -18.46
CA THR A 30 11.61 -4.47 -17.36
C THR A 30 10.89 -4.46 -16.02
N ALA A 31 11.63 -4.71 -14.94
CA ALA A 31 11.10 -4.55 -13.59
C ALA A 31 10.65 -3.09 -13.31
N LEU A 32 11.31 -2.12 -13.95
CA LEU A 32 10.94 -0.71 -13.85
C LEU A 32 9.49 -0.46 -14.29
N LEU A 33 9.03 -1.11 -15.36
CA LEU A 33 7.65 -0.99 -15.84
C LEU A 33 6.64 -1.49 -14.80
N ALA A 34 6.94 -2.60 -14.12
CA ALA A 34 6.05 -3.16 -13.10
C ALA A 34 5.88 -2.21 -11.91
N PHE A 35 6.98 -1.64 -11.41
CA PHE A 35 6.94 -0.69 -10.31
C PHE A 35 6.41 0.69 -10.71
N PHE A 36 6.64 1.13 -11.95
CA PHE A 36 5.98 2.33 -12.46
C PHE A 36 4.47 2.12 -12.56
N GLY A 37 4.02 0.94 -13.00
CA GLY A 37 2.60 0.56 -12.94
C GLY A 37 2.04 0.60 -11.51
N GLN A 38 2.82 0.20 -10.50
CA GLN A 38 2.43 0.37 -9.10
C GLN A 38 2.31 1.85 -8.70
N VAL A 39 3.22 2.72 -9.15
CA VAL A 39 3.13 4.16 -8.89
C VAL A 39 1.86 4.75 -9.51
N VAL A 40 1.56 4.41 -10.77
CA VAL A 40 0.34 4.86 -11.45
C VAL A 40 -0.92 4.32 -10.77
N ALA A 41 -0.90 3.08 -10.29
CA ALA A 41 -2.02 2.55 -9.51
C ALA A 41 -2.19 3.28 -8.17
N ASN A 42 -1.08 3.59 -7.49
CA ASN A 42 -1.12 4.34 -6.23
C ASN A 42 -1.65 5.77 -6.45
N GLU A 43 -1.27 6.42 -7.54
CA GLU A 43 -1.75 7.76 -7.92
C GLU A 43 -3.29 7.84 -7.94
N ILE A 44 -3.95 6.85 -8.54
CA ILE A 44 -5.40 6.94 -8.83
C ILE A 44 -6.27 6.20 -7.80
N VAL A 45 -5.73 5.28 -7.01
CA VAL A 45 -6.53 4.47 -6.10
C VAL A 45 -5.83 4.12 -4.78
N MET A 46 -6.58 4.30 -3.68
CA MET A 46 -6.29 3.75 -2.37
C MET A 46 -7.60 3.36 -1.69
N ALA A 47 -7.94 2.08 -1.75
CA ALA A 47 -9.22 1.55 -1.25
C ALA A 47 -9.04 0.26 -0.41
N SER A 48 -7.84 0.02 0.11
CA SER A 48 -7.50 -1.15 0.93
C SER A 48 -7.56 -0.90 2.43
N GLU A 49 -7.61 0.37 2.84
CA GLU A 49 -7.48 0.75 4.24
C GLU A 49 -8.68 0.32 5.05
N SER A 50 -8.43 -0.18 6.26
CA SER A 50 -9.48 -0.73 7.12
C SER A 50 -10.48 0.35 7.52
N GLY A 51 -11.77 0.01 7.44
CA GLY A 51 -12.87 0.88 7.86
C GLY A 51 -13.17 0.82 9.36
N CYS A 52 -14.08 1.69 9.79
CA CYS A 52 -14.74 1.62 11.10
C CYS A 52 -16.24 1.32 10.90
N PRO A 53 -16.83 0.35 11.64
CA PRO A 53 -16.20 -0.53 12.62
C PRO A 53 -15.23 -1.53 11.98
N ILE A 54 -14.34 -2.11 12.79
CA ILE A 54 -13.39 -3.12 12.30
C ILE A 54 -14.16 -4.40 11.96
N GLU A 55 -14.20 -4.71 10.67
CA GLU A 55 -14.77 -5.96 10.15
C GLU A 55 -13.64 -6.90 9.74
N MET A 56 -13.45 -7.97 10.51
CA MET A 56 -12.42 -8.98 10.25
C MET A 56 -13.07 -10.26 9.72
N HIS A 57 -12.45 -10.81 8.69
CA HIS A 57 -12.78 -12.10 8.13
C HIS A 57 -11.56 -13.00 8.08
N LYS A 58 -11.78 -14.28 8.32
CA LYS A 58 -10.74 -15.29 8.33
C LYS A 58 -10.59 -15.84 6.92
N ILE A 59 -9.38 -15.79 6.41
CA ILE A 59 -9.00 -16.61 5.26
C ILE A 59 -8.57 -17.95 5.82
N GLU A 60 -9.44 -18.95 5.68
CA GLU A 60 -9.21 -20.32 6.15
C GLU A 60 -7.98 -20.93 5.46
N ILE A 61 -7.08 -21.52 6.24
CA ILE A 61 -5.90 -22.22 5.75
C ILE A 61 -6.19 -23.72 5.76
N GLU A 62 -5.88 -24.41 4.66
CA GLU A 62 -6.02 -25.87 4.62
C GLU A 62 -5.00 -26.53 5.57
N LYS A 63 -5.41 -27.62 6.22
CA LYS A 63 -4.53 -28.42 7.07
C LYS A 63 -3.27 -28.80 6.30
N CYS A 64 -2.11 -28.70 6.96
CA CYS A 64 -0.80 -28.97 6.35
C CYS A 64 -0.40 -27.99 5.23
N ASP A 65 -0.89 -26.73 5.26
CA ASP A 65 -0.37 -25.71 4.36
C ASP A 65 1.13 -25.48 4.62
N GLU A 66 1.93 -25.66 3.57
CA GLU A 66 3.41 -25.58 3.59
C GLU A 66 3.97 -24.30 4.24
N MET A 67 3.24 -23.19 4.11
CA MET A 67 3.69 -21.87 4.57
C MET A 67 3.08 -21.52 5.93
N PHE A 68 1.78 -21.73 6.09
CA PHE A 68 1.04 -21.20 7.22
C PHE A 68 0.61 -22.23 8.27
N ASP A 69 0.66 -23.54 7.96
CA ASP A 69 0.29 -24.64 8.87
C ASP A 69 1.26 -25.83 8.74
N ARG A 70 2.55 -25.60 8.97
CA ARG A 70 3.60 -26.64 8.87
C ARG A 70 3.41 -27.80 9.84
N ASP A 71 2.81 -27.54 10.99
CA ASP A 71 2.55 -28.55 12.02
C ASP A 71 1.27 -29.36 11.75
N CYS A 72 0.61 -29.14 10.61
CA CYS A 72 -0.63 -29.84 10.24
C CYS A 72 -1.74 -29.74 11.29
N ARG A 73 -1.88 -28.60 11.99
CA ARG A 73 -2.90 -28.45 13.05
C ARG A 73 -4.29 -28.25 12.48
N GLY A 74 -4.41 -27.58 11.34
CA GLY A 74 -5.69 -27.26 10.70
C GLY A 74 -6.53 -26.22 11.42
N ASP A 75 -5.95 -25.46 12.36
CA ASP A 75 -6.61 -24.40 13.14
C ASP A 75 -6.13 -22.98 12.77
N LYS A 76 -5.36 -22.87 11.68
CA LYS A 76 -4.71 -21.62 11.24
C LYS A 76 -5.61 -20.83 10.29
N TYR A 77 -5.53 -19.50 10.39
CA TYR A 77 -6.19 -18.59 9.47
C TYR A 77 -5.38 -17.31 9.29
N ILE A 78 -5.52 -16.64 8.14
CA ILE A 78 -4.96 -15.31 7.91
C ILE A 78 -6.06 -14.28 8.22
N PRO A 79 -5.83 -13.31 9.13
CA PRO A 79 -6.79 -12.25 9.37
C PRO A 79 -6.83 -11.29 8.17
N PHE A 80 -8.04 -11.01 7.68
CA PHE A 80 -8.29 -10.06 6.61
C PHE A 80 -9.32 -9.04 7.05
N HIS A 81 -8.95 -7.75 7.01
CA HIS A 81 -9.86 -6.67 7.36
C HIS A 81 -10.55 -6.12 6.11
N ARG A 82 -11.84 -5.81 6.21
CA ARG A 82 -12.55 -5.15 5.11
C ARG A 82 -12.11 -3.69 5.00
N ALA A 83 -12.03 -3.24 3.75
CA ALA A 83 -11.79 -1.85 3.43
C ALA A 83 -12.92 -0.92 3.92
N ALA A 84 -12.56 0.34 4.15
CA ALA A 84 -13.48 1.44 4.38
C ALA A 84 -14.47 1.60 3.20
N TYR A 85 -15.66 2.06 3.53
CA TYR A 85 -16.78 2.15 2.61
C TYR A 85 -17.62 3.38 2.92
N ASP A 86 -18.42 3.82 1.95
CA ASP A 86 -19.30 4.97 2.09
C ASP A 86 -20.40 4.68 3.12
N ARG A 87 -20.50 5.52 4.15
CA ARG A 87 -21.41 5.35 5.28
C ARG A 87 -22.87 5.44 4.87
N ASP A 88 -23.16 6.11 3.75
CA ASP A 88 -24.51 6.23 3.20
C ASP A 88 -24.93 4.99 2.38
N THR A 89 -23.99 4.05 2.19
CA THR A 89 -24.20 2.80 1.45
C THR A 89 -24.12 1.55 2.35
N GLY A 90 -24.49 0.38 1.82
CA GLY A 90 -24.35 -0.90 2.50
C GLY A 90 -25.38 -1.16 3.61
N GLN A 91 -26.48 -0.40 3.63
CA GLN A 91 -27.55 -0.52 4.63
C GLN A 91 -28.80 -1.25 4.09
N SER A 92 -28.92 -1.40 2.77
CA SER A 92 -30.05 -2.11 2.15
C SER A 92 -29.62 -2.85 0.87
N PRO A 93 -30.40 -3.84 0.41
CA PRO A 93 -30.14 -4.50 -0.87
C PRO A 93 -30.13 -3.54 -2.08
N ASN A 94 -30.90 -2.45 -2.00
CA ASN A 94 -31.00 -1.44 -3.05
C ASN A 94 -29.89 -0.39 -2.99
N ALA A 95 -29.15 -0.33 -1.88
CA ALA A 95 -27.98 0.52 -1.68
C ALA A 95 -26.81 -0.35 -1.18
N PRO A 96 -26.25 -1.21 -2.06
CA PRO A 96 -25.15 -2.10 -1.68
C PRO A 96 -23.92 -1.28 -1.27
N ARG A 97 -23.00 -1.92 -0.55
CA ARG A 97 -21.82 -1.25 -0.01
C ARG A 97 -20.84 -0.82 -1.10
N GLU A 98 -20.41 0.43 -1.08
CA GLU A 98 -19.41 0.98 -2.01
C GLU A 98 -18.11 1.38 -1.30
N GLN A 99 -16.96 0.96 -1.82
CA GLN A 99 -15.66 1.28 -1.23
C GLN A 99 -15.25 2.72 -1.52
N ILE A 100 -14.60 3.38 -0.55
CA ILE A 100 -14.11 4.74 -0.73
C ILE A 100 -12.70 4.69 -1.33
N ASN A 101 -12.47 5.54 -2.32
CA ASN A 101 -11.12 5.87 -2.76
C ASN A 101 -10.56 7.01 -1.91
N GLN A 102 -9.42 6.77 -1.26
CA GLN A 102 -8.71 7.77 -0.44
C GLN A 102 -7.67 8.57 -1.24
N MET A 103 -7.55 8.31 -2.54
CA MET A 103 -6.74 9.10 -3.49
C MET A 103 -7.64 9.92 -4.41
N THR A 104 -7.05 10.88 -5.12
CA THR A 104 -7.75 11.54 -6.23
C THR A 104 -7.94 10.52 -7.36
N ALA A 105 -9.04 10.63 -8.11
CA ALA A 105 -9.30 9.73 -9.26
C ALA A 105 -8.49 10.12 -10.51
N TRP A 106 -7.69 11.17 -10.41
CA TRP A 106 -6.96 11.79 -11.51
C TRP A 106 -5.48 11.38 -11.48
N ILE A 107 -4.81 11.55 -12.61
CA ILE A 107 -3.34 11.52 -12.66
C ILE A 107 -2.90 12.99 -12.56
N ASP A 108 -2.71 13.47 -11.33
CA ASP A 108 -2.50 14.89 -11.00
C ASP A 108 -1.20 15.16 -10.22
N GLY A 109 -0.40 14.12 -9.98
CA GLY A 109 0.81 14.15 -9.18
C GLY A 109 0.56 13.97 -7.68
N SER A 110 -0.63 13.52 -7.25
CA SER A 110 -0.94 13.28 -5.83
C SER A 110 0.01 12.29 -5.15
N PHE A 111 0.62 11.36 -5.90
CA PHE A 111 1.67 10.49 -5.39
C PHE A 111 2.89 11.27 -4.88
N VAL A 112 3.22 12.38 -5.54
CA VAL A 112 4.35 13.27 -5.21
C VAL A 112 3.93 14.35 -4.22
N TYR A 113 2.77 14.95 -4.45
CA TYR A 113 2.32 16.16 -3.77
C TYR A 113 1.29 15.92 -2.66
N SER A 114 0.91 14.67 -2.40
CA SER A 114 -0.16 14.28 -1.48
C SER A 114 -1.54 14.78 -1.90
N THR A 115 -2.58 14.16 -1.33
CA THR A 115 -3.98 14.61 -1.42
C THR A 115 -4.37 15.54 -0.27
N SER A 116 -3.47 15.75 0.70
CA SER A 116 -3.70 16.61 1.86
C SER A 116 -2.84 17.87 1.79
N GLU A 117 -3.48 19.04 1.83
CA GLU A 117 -2.79 20.33 1.82
C GLU A 117 -1.86 20.49 3.05
N ALA A 118 -2.29 20.01 4.22
CA ALA A 118 -1.46 20.04 5.43
C ALA A 118 -0.19 19.19 5.26
N TRP A 119 -0.32 18.02 4.64
CA TRP A 119 0.81 17.15 4.33
C TRP A 119 1.75 17.81 3.31
N LEU A 120 1.22 18.34 2.20
CA LEU A 120 2.01 19.05 1.21
C LEU A 120 2.76 20.24 1.82
N SER A 121 2.10 20.99 2.70
CA SER A 121 2.70 22.10 3.43
C SER A 121 3.86 21.64 4.32
N ALA A 122 3.74 20.47 4.96
CA ALA A 122 4.83 19.87 5.71
C ALA A 122 6.03 19.48 4.82
N MET A 123 5.80 19.16 3.54
CA MET A 123 6.85 18.83 2.57
C MET A 123 7.49 20.05 1.89
N ARG A 124 6.82 21.19 1.80
CA ARG A 124 7.33 22.38 1.10
C ARG A 124 8.32 23.18 1.93
N THR A 125 9.36 23.72 1.30
CA THR A 125 10.27 24.68 1.95
C THR A 125 9.69 26.10 2.01
N PHE A 126 8.71 26.39 1.15
CA PHE A 126 8.19 27.72 0.85
C PHE A 126 9.29 28.71 0.40
N LYS A 127 10.39 28.18 -0.14
CA LYS A 127 11.51 28.95 -0.69
C LYS A 127 11.87 28.41 -2.06
N ASN A 128 11.96 29.29 -3.05
CA ASN A 128 12.27 28.94 -4.44
C ASN A 128 11.36 27.85 -5.05
N GLY A 129 10.16 27.65 -4.51
CA GLY A 129 9.22 26.63 -4.98
C GLY A 129 9.65 25.19 -4.74
N THR A 130 10.52 24.90 -3.77
CA THR A 130 11.11 23.55 -3.58
C THR A 130 10.43 22.70 -2.50
N LEU A 131 10.62 21.38 -2.58
CA LEU A 131 10.33 20.41 -1.52
C LEU A 131 11.55 20.23 -0.59
N LYS A 132 11.26 19.97 0.69
CA LYS A 132 12.27 19.78 1.74
C LYS A 132 13.11 18.55 1.45
N THR A 133 14.42 18.75 1.49
CA THR A 133 15.45 17.73 1.39
C THR A 133 16.29 17.67 2.65
N ASP A 134 17.06 16.59 2.78
CA ASP A 134 18.11 16.49 3.78
C ASP A 134 19.23 17.52 3.55
N LYS A 135 20.23 17.54 4.43
CA LYS A 135 21.36 18.47 4.34
C LYS A 135 22.15 18.35 3.03
N THR A 136 22.09 17.20 2.35
CA THR A 136 22.79 16.99 1.07
C THR A 136 22.01 17.53 -0.13
N GLY A 137 20.73 17.88 0.05
CA GLY A 137 19.84 18.33 -1.02
C GLY A 137 19.39 17.20 -1.95
N ARG A 138 19.69 15.93 -1.64
CA ARG A 138 19.46 14.79 -2.55
C ARG A 138 18.40 13.83 -2.07
N MET A 139 18.18 13.74 -0.76
CA MET A 139 17.25 12.79 -0.16
C MET A 139 16.06 13.51 0.45
N PRO A 140 14.87 12.89 0.51
CA PRO A 140 13.75 13.45 1.25
C PRO A 140 14.08 13.57 2.74
N VAL A 141 13.44 14.50 3.42
CA VAL A 141 13.53 14.57 4.89
C VAL A 141 12.90 13.34 5.55
N LYS A 142 13.28 13.09 6.79
CA LYS A 142 12.64 12.07 7.63
C LYS A 142 11.28 12.56 8.14
N ASN A 143 10.37 11.62 8.44
CA ASN A 143 9.03 11.91 8.93
C ASN A 143 9.02 12.35 10.42
N THR A 144 9.85 13.34 10.77
CA THR A 144 9.95 13.92 12.13
C THR A 144 8.67 14.65 12.54
N MET A 145 7.90 15.14 11.55
CA MET A 145 6.58 15.75 11.77
C MET A 145 5.44 14.73 11.97
N ARG A 146 5.74 13.42 11.88
CA ARG A 146 4.78 12.31 12.11
C ARG A 146 3.49 12.42 11.29
N VAL A 147 3.64 12.81 10.04
CA VAL A 147 2.58 12.68 9.02
C VAL A 147 2.15 11.21 8.92
N PRO A 148 0.86 10.89 8.66
CA PRO A 148 0.32 9.52 8.74
C PRO A 148 0.77 8.60 7.59
N LEU A 149 2.09 8.37 7.49
CA LEU A 149 2.70 7.38 6.61
C LEU A 149 2.39 5.97 7.10
N PHE A 150 2.26 5.02 6.17
CA PHE A 150 2.08 3.61 6.53
C PHE A 150 3.36 3.05 7.16
N ASN A 151 3.24 2.62 8.41
CA ASN A 151 4.33 2.11 9.23
C ASN A 151 4.01 0.69 9.71
N ASN A 152 3.84 -0.22 8.76
CA ASN A 152 3.58 -1.63 9.05
C ASN A 152 4.75 -2.27 9.85
N PRO A 153 4.46 -3.26 10.70
CA PRO A 153 5.48 -3.98 11.46
C PRO A 153 6.57 -4.52 10.53
N VAL A 154 7.82 -4.37 10.95
CA VAL A 154 8.95 -4.83 10.16
C VAL A 154 9.03 -6.37 10.25
N PRO A 155 8.95 -7.11 9.13
CA PRO A 155 8.80 -8.58 9.18
C PRO A 155 9.91 -9.31 9.94
N HIS A 156 11.15 -8.82 9.89
CA HIS A 156 12.27 -9.47 10.59
C HIS A 156 12.35 -9.12 12.08
N VAL A 157 11.72 -8.02 12.52
CA VAL A 157 11.70 -7.57 13.92
C VAL A 157 10.37 -7.90 14.62
N MET A 158 9.33 -8.19 13.82
CA MET A 158 7.97 -8.49 14.29
C MET A 158 7.38 -7.39 15.18
N LYS A 159 7.79 -6.13 14.98
CA LYS A 159 7.29 -4.96 15.72
C LYS A 159 7.23 -3.73 14.84
N THR A 160 6.35 -2.81 15.21
CA THR A 160 6.30 -1.47 14.66
C THR A 160 7.48 -0.66 15.19
N LEU A 161 8.30 -0.09 14.31
CA LEU A 161 9.39 0.81 14.67
C LEU A 161 8.91 2.27 14.63
N SER A 162 9.74 3.22 15.06
CA SER A 162 9.38 4.65 14.98
C SER A 162 9.04 5.06 13.53
N PRO A 163 7.91 5.75 13.28
CA PRO A 163 7.56 6.26 11.95
C PRO A 163 8.54 7.33 11.46
N GLU A 164 9.31 7.95 12.36
CA GLU A 164 10.30 8.98 12.02
C GLU A 164 11.45 8.41 11.17
N ARG A 165 11.65 7.09 11.13
CA ARG A 165 12.63 6.45 10.24
C ARG A 165 12.25 6.56 8.77
N LEU A 166 10.97 6.73 8.47
CA LEU A 166 10.42 6.76 7.11
C LEU A 166 10.77 8.08 6.43
N PHE A 167 10.89 8.06 5.11
CA PHE A 167 11.03 9.28 4.31
C PHE A 167 9.68 9.95 4.14
N LEU A 168 9.64 11.27 4.36
CA LEU A 168 8.45 12.07 4.15
C LEU A 168 8.32 12.40 2.65
N LEU A 169 7.30 11.79 2.03
CA LEU A 169 6.95 11.91 0.61
C LEU A 169 5.41 11.98 0.51
N GLY A 170 4.86 12.24 -0.68
CA GLY A 170 3.44 12.59 -0.86
C GLY A 170 2.43 11.49 -0.55
N ASP A 171 2.71 10.26 -1.00
CA ASP A 171 1.83 9.11 -0.79
C ASP A 171 2.18 8.32 0.49
N PRO A 172 1.21 7.90 1.33
CA PRO A 172 1.46 7.12 2.54
C PRO A 172 2.19 5.79 2.33
N ARG A 173 2.10 5.22 1.13
CA ARG A 173 2.68 3.93 0.73
C ARG A 173 4.07 4.05 0.11
N THR A 174 4.63 5.26 -0.05
CA THR A 174 5.96 5.42 -0.69
C THR A 174 7.07 4.60 -0.02
N ASN A 175 6.95 4.34 1.28
CA ASN A 175 7.95 3.58 2.04
C ASN A 175 7.68 2.07 2.06
N GLN A 176 6.71 1.56 1.29
CA GLN A 176 6.29 0.15 1.30
C GLN A 176 7.40 -0.81 0.82
N ASN A 177 8.12 -0.44 -0.23
CA ASN A 177 9.25 -1.19 -0.75
C ASN A 177 10.30 -0.26 -1.39
N PRO A 178 11.57 -0.69 -1.52
CA PRO A 178 12.63 0.17 -2.06
C PRO A 178 12.40 0.65 -3.50
N ALA A 179 11.68 -0.11 -4.33
CA ALA A 179 11.46 0.26 -5.72
C ALA A 179 10.46 1.42 -5.86
N VAL A 180 9.31 1.37 -5.15
CA VAL A 180 8.36 2.49 -5.09
C VAL A 180 8.99 3.72 -4.43
N LEU A 181 9.77 3.50 -3.36
CA LEU A 181 10.51 4.58 -2.71
C LEU A 181 11.46 5.30 -3.67
N SER A 182 12.12 4.55 -4.55
CA SER A 182 13.04 5.10 -5.54
C SER A 182 12.33 6.06 -6.52
N PHE A 183 11.10 5.76 -6.92
CA PHE A 183 10.29 6.68 -7.72
C PHE A 183 9.91 7.95 -6.97
N GLY A 184 9.53 7.83 -5.69
CA GLY A 184 9.24 9.01 -4.86
C GLY A 184 10.44 9.94 -4.72
N ILE A 185 11.65 9.37 -4.53
CA ILE A 185 12.90 10.14 -4.49
C ILE A 185 13.21 10.76 -5.86
N LEU A 186 13.03 10.00 -6.95
CA LEU A 186 13.25 10.47 -8.31
C LEU A 186 12.40 11.71 -8.62
N PHE A 187 11.09 11.65 -8.34
CA PHE A 187 10.17 12.75 -8.62
C PHE A 187 10.40 13.95 -7.70
N LEU A 188 10.77 13.73 -6.43
CA LEU A 188 11.18 14.84 -5.55
C LEU A 188 12.41 15.57 -6.10
N ARG A 189 13.41 14.82 -6.56
CA ARG A 189 14.61 15.42 -7.17
C ARG A 189 14.29 16.14 -8.47
N TRP A 190 13.41 15.56 -9.30
CA TRP A 190 12.94 16.18 -10.53
C TRP A 190 12.22 17.51 -10.25
N HIS A 191 11.34 17.56 -9.24
CA HIS A 191 10.66 18.79 -8.84
C HIS A 191 11.61 19.90 -8.37
N ASN A 192 12.70 19.53 -7.69
CA ASN A 192 13.69 20.48 -7.17
C ASN A 192 14.77 20.88 -8.20
N THR A 193 14.71 20.37 -9.44
CA THR A 193 15.64 20.73 -10.52
C THR A 193 15.20 22.03 -11.16
#